data_AF-A0A7M3MQF3-F1
#
_entry.id   AF-A0A7M3MQF3-F1
#
_cell.length_a   1.000
_cell.length_b   1.000
_cell.length_c   1.000
_cell.angle_alpha   90.00
_cell.angle_beta   90.00
_cell.angle_gamma   90.00
#
_symmetry.space_group_name_H-M   'P 1'
#
loop_
_entity.id
_entity.type
_entity.pdbx_description
1 polymer ?
#
loop_
_entity_poly.entity_id
_entity_poly.type
_entity_poly.pdbx_seq_one_letter_code
_entity_poly.pdbx_strand_id
1 'polypeptide(L)'
;MSDAATMTTDLAPIVDTLAAAQRARGQVVIRGGGSVLERLPPTDAEVLSTAELTGVIDHRPEDLVVTVRAGTPVEELSALLATHGQECPIEPLAGHGSTVGGRLATALAGPRQLQAGRVRDWVLRVRLVTADGRVATAGGVTVKDVTGYDLCRLATGSWGTVGVIAEVTLKLRPIPTTSAWFTTDRPASRVLAELYRPAAVVNSDEGLFVRLEEHPDDVVAQAAAVGLSSADPPTLPTTARAAVDPARLAELTSWAQAAAIPYAGFVGVGVCLLGGDPDALAAAGERAAELGGRLLVLDAGATTLPMRPPPEDPMTERVRAALDPQQILFDVRRPR
;
A
#
# COMPACT_ATOMS: atom_id res chain seq x y z
N MET A 1 5.75 -32.25 8.96
CA MET A 1 6.42 -32.71 7.72
C MET A 1 5.47 -32.87 6.54
N SER A 2 4.14 -32.94 6.73
CA SER A 2 3.14 -33.00 5.66
C SER A 2 2.90 -31.65 4.96
N ASP A 3 2.85 -30.53 5.70
CA ASP A 3 2.48 -29.22 5.12
C ASP A 3 3.52 -28.63 4.16
N ALA A 4 4.82 -28.76 4.46
CA ALA A 4 5.88 -28.16 3.64
C ALA A 4 5.99 -28.78 2.23
N ALA A 5 5.63 -30.05 2.09
CA ALA A 5 5.66 -30.77 0.81
C ALA A 5 4.46 -30.38 -0.07
N THR A 6 3.25 -30.32 0.50
CA THR A 6 2.04 -29.85 -0.21
C THR A 6 2.13 -28.36 -0.57
N MET A 7 2.76 -27.53 0.27
CA MET A 7 2.98 -26.09 0.03
C MET A 7 4.06 -25.77 -1.00
N THR A 8 4.98 -26.68 -1.33
CA THR A 8 6.01 -26.44 -2.36
C THR A 8 5.48 -26.76 -3.76
N THR A 9 4.49 -27.67 -3.87
CA THR A 9 3.82 -27.99 -5.14
C THR A 9 2.99 -26.82 -5.68
N ASP A 10 2.42 -25.99 -4.80
CA ASP A 10 1.60 -24.82 -5.15
C ASP A 10 2.42 -23.68 -5.80
N LEU A 11 3.73 -23.62 -5.52
CA LEU A 11 4.64 -22.59 -6.04
C LEU A 11 5.41 -23.03 -7.29
N ALA A 12 5.29 -24.29 -7.69
CA ALA A 12 5.99 -24.82 -8.87
C ALA A 12 5.72 -24.00 -10.15
N PRO A 13 4.47 -23.57 -10.45
CA PRO A 13 4.21 -22.73 -11.63
C PRO A 13 5.00 -21.42 -11.61
N ILE A 14 5.12 -20.78 -10.44
CA ILE A 14 5.87 -19.53 -10.27
C ILE A 14 7.36 -19.77 -10.53
N VAL A 15 7.92 -20.84 -9.97
CA VAL A 15 9.33 -21.22 -10.16
C VAL A 15 9.62 -21.55 -11.62
N ASP A 16 8.72 -22.28 -12.28
CA ASP A 16 8.87 -22.68 -13.68
C ASP A 16 8.82 -21.48 -14.63
N THR A 17 7.91 -20.52 -14.40
CA THR A 17 7.86 -19.26 -15.16
C THR A 17 9.15 -18.46 -15.01
N LEU A 18 9.67 -18.31 -13.78
CA LEU A 18 10.92 -17.59 -13.54
C LEU A 18 12.11 -18.31 -14.21
N ALA A 19 12.17 -19.64 -14.15
CA ALA A 19 13.21 -20.43 -14.82
C ALA A 19 13.10 -20.36 -16.35
N ALA A 20 11.90 -20.25 -16.91
CA ALA A 20 11.68 -20.04 -18.34
C ALA A 20 12.18 -18.65 -18.77
N ALA A 21 11.83 -17.60 -18.03
CA ALA A 21 12.29 -16.23 -18.28
C ALA A 21 13.82 -16.14 -18.21
N GLN A 22 14.46 -16.79 -17.24
CA GLN A 22 15.92 -16.88 -17.16
C GLN A 22 16.56 -17.51 -18.40
N ARG A 23 16.03 -18.65 -18.86
CA ARG A 23 16.51 -19.31 -20.08
C ARG A 23 16.33 -18.45 -21.32
N ALA A 24 15.22 -17.72 -21.40
CA ALA A 24 14.90 -16.81 -22.50
C ALA A 24 15.63 -15.46 -22.41
N ARG A 25 16.28 -15.15 -21.27
CA ARG A 25 16.77 -13.80 -20.93
C ARG A 25 15.66 -12.74 -21.04
N GLY A 26 14.43 -13.15 -20.74
CA GLY A 26 13.24 -12.31 -20.71
C GLY A 26 13.02 -11.70 -19.34
N GLN A 27 12.12 -10.72 -19.27
CA GLN A 27 11.68 -10.10 -18.02
C GLN A 27 10.26 -10.55 -17.68
N VAL A 28 9.97 -10.57 -16.39
CA VAL A 28 8.68 -10.94 -15.81
C VAL A 28 8.12 -9.78 -15.00
N VAL A 29 6.90 -9.38 -15.30
CA VAL A 29 6.13 -8.46 -14.48
C VAL A 29 5.12 -9.22 -13.63
N ILE A 30 5.11 -8.94 -12.33
CA ILE A 30 4.23 -9.63 -11.38
C ILE A 30 2.88 -8.93 -11.35
N ARG A 31 1.80 -9.69 -11.56
CA ARG A 31 0.42 -9.20 -11.52
C ARG A 31 -0.38 -9.91 -10.44
N GLY A 32 -0.98 -9.13 -9.55
CA GLY A 32 -2.06 -9.59 -8.66
C GLY A 32 -3.42 -9.39 -9.33
N GLY A 33 -4.29 -8.59 -8.72
CA GLY A 33 -5.58 -8.20 -9.30
C GLY A 33 -5.52 -7.17 -10.44
N GLY A 34 -4.33 -6.78 -10.89
CA GLY A 34 -4.17 -5.84 -12.02
C GLY A 34 -4.50 -4.36 -11.72
N SER A 35 -5.15 -4.06 -10.59
CA SER A 35 -5.72 -2.75 -10.22
C SER A 35 -4.75 -1.55 -10.19
N VAL A 36 -3.45 -1.76 -10.31
CA VAL A 36 -2.43 -0.70 -10.49
C VAL A 36 -1.69 -0.92 -11.80
N LEU A 37 -1.28 -2.16 -12.09
CA LEU A 37 -0.50 -2.51 -13.28
C LEU A 37 -1.23 -2.16 -14.59
N GLU A 38 -2.54 -2.37 -14.65
CA GLU A 38 -3.36 -2.05 -15.83
C GLU A 38 -3.50 -0.55 -16.10
N ARG A 39 -3.06 0.28 -15.15
CA ARG A 39 -3.04 1.74 -15.25
C ARG A 39 -1.64 2.29 -15.55
N LEU A 40 -0.68 1.41 -15.83
CA LEU A 40 0.70 1.78 -16.20
C LEU A 40 0.92 1.57 -17.71
N PRO A 41 1.95 2.23 -18.30
CA PRO A 41 2.33 1.97 -19.69
C PRO A 41 2.53 0.48 -19.95
N PRO A 42 2.16 -0.02 -21.15
CA PRO A 42 2.38 -1.41 -21.52
C PRO A 42 3.87 -1.76 -21.50
N THR A 43 4.17 -3.02 -21.20
CA THR A 43 5.52 -3.59 -21.19
C THR A 43 5.53 -4.89 -21.99
N ASP A 44 6.65 -5.19 -22.63
CA ASP A 44 6.89 -6.47 -23.32
C ASP A 44 7.24 -7.61 -22.34
N ALA A 45 7.34 -7.32 -21.04
CA ALA A 45 7.62 -8.33 -20.01
C ALA A 45 6.48 -9.36 -19.91
N GLU A 46 6.87 -10.63 -19.72
CA GLU A 46 5.93 -11.73 -19.49
C GLU A 46 5.16 -11.50 -18.18
N VAL A 47 3.85 -11.70 -18.19
CA VAL A 47 3.03 -11.51 -16.99
C VAL A 47 3.01 -12.78 -16.15
N LEU A 48 3.56 -12.72 -14.94
CA LEU A 48 3.40 -13.76 -13.92
C LEU A 48 2.25 -13.38 -12.99
N SER A 49 1.13 -14.11 -13.11
CA SER A 49 -0.05 -13.88 -12.29
C SER A 49 0.05 -14.61 -10.95
N THR A 50 -0.30 -13.89 -9.88
CA THR A 50 -0.52 -14.46 -8.53
C THR A 50 -2.01 -14.55 -8.18
N ALA A 51 -2.90 -14.17 -9.09
CA ALA A 51 -4.33 -14.03 -8.83
C ALA A 51 -5.02 -15.36 -8.45
N GLU A 52 -4.49 -16.50 -8.86
CA GLU A 52 -5.03 -17.83 -8.51
C GLU A 52 -4.47 -18.37 -7.18
N LEU A 53 -3.41 -17.75 -6.65
CA LEU A 53 -2.82 -18.10 -5.38
C LEU A 53 -3.67 -17.47 -4.25
N THR A 54 -4.87 -18.01 -4.01
CA THR A 54 -5.88 -17.40 -3.12
C THR A 54 -6.21 -18.24 -1.89
N GLY A 55 -6.77 -17.58 -0.90
CA GLY A 55 -7.33 -18.20 0.30
C GLY A 55 -6.48 -18.02 1.55
N VAL A 56 -7.15 -18.26 2.68
CA VAL A 56 -6.56 -18.21 4.01
C VAL A 56 -5.88 -19.54 4.33
N ILE A 57 -4.64 -19.47 4.79
CA ILE A 57 -3.82 -20.61 5.19
C ILE A 57 -4.02 -20.92 6.67
N ASP A 58 -3.99 -19.88 7.50
CA ASP A 58 -4.15 -19.99 8.97
C ASP A 58 -4.78 -18.69 9.49
N HIS A 59 -5.75 -18.79 10.39
CA HIS A 59 -6.33 -17.62 11.07
C HIS A 59 -6.48 -17.96 12.54
N ARG A 60 -5.82 -17.17 13.39
CA ARG A 60 -5.84 -17.30 14.84
C ARG A 60 -6.46 -16.04 15.43
N PRO A 61 -7.80 -15.99 15.57
CA PRO A 61 -8.49 -14.82 16.10
C PRO A 61 -7.97 -14.38 17.46
N GLU A 62 -7.68 -15.33 18.35
CA GLU A 62 -7.16 -15.10 19.70
C GLU A 62 -5.78 -14.45 19.71
N ASP A 63 -4.96 -14.72 18.69
CA ASP A 63 -3.62 -14.16 18.54
C ASP A 63 -3.63 -12.86 17.73
N LEU A 64 -4.78 -12.48 17.15
CA LEU A 64 -4.89 -11.39 16.17
C LEU A 64 -3.91 -11.57 15.01
N VAL A 65 -3.86 -12.77 14.44
CA VAL A 65 -2.95 -13.10 13.32
C VAL A 65 -3.68 -13.85 12.23
N VAL A 66 -3.40 -13.50 10.97
CA VAL A 66 -3.87 -14.24 9.78
C VAL A 66 -2.71 -14.48 8.81
N THR A 67 -2.64 -15.67 8.24
CA THR A 67 -1.78 -16.01 7.11
C THR A 67 -2.64 -16.26 5.89
N VAL A 68 -2.36 -15.54 4.81
CA VAL A 68 -3.10 -15.64 3.55
C VAL A 68 -2.16 -15.75 2.36
N ARG A 69 -2.66 -16.36 1.29
CA ARG A 69 -1.98 -16.35 0.01
C ARG A 69 -2.06 -14.98 -0.66
N ALA A 70 -1.02 -14.62 -1.43
CA ALA A 70 -0.84 -13.28 -2.00
C ALA A 70 -1.92 -12.85 -3.00
N GLY A 71 -2.54 -13.81 -3.69
CA GLY A 71 -3.65 -13.60 -4.61
C GLY A 71 -5.00 -13.39 -3.94
N THR A 72 -5.11 -13.60 -2.63
CA THR A 72 -6.38 -13.43 -1.90
C THR A 72 -6.93 -12.00 -2.10
N PRO A 73 -8.18 -11.84 -2.56
CA PRO A 73 -8.82 -10.54 -2.65
C PRO A 73 -8.92 -9.86 -1.27
N VAL A 74 -8.66 -8.56 -1.23
CA VAL A 74 -8.69 -7.78 0.02
C VAL A 74 -10.09 -7.72 0.60
N GLU A 75 -11.11 -7.68 -0.27
CA GLU A 75 -12.52 -7.68 0.09
C GLU A 75 -12.91 -8.99 0.78
N GLU A 76 -12.46 -10.13 0.25
CA GLU A 76 -12.70 -11.45 0.85
C GLU A 76 -12.02 -11.58 2.22
N LEU A 77 -10.77 -11.14 2.33
CA LEU A 77 -10.06 -11.11 3.62
C LEU A 77 -10.79 -10.20 4.62
N SER A 78 -11.17 -9.00 4.20
CA SER A 78 -11.87 -8.04 5.07
C SER A 78 -13.20 -8.59 5.56
N ALA A 79 -13.97 -9.23 4.67
CA ALA A 79 -15.24 -9.85 5.04
C ALA A 79 -15.05 -10.98 6.06
N LEU A 80 -14.07 -11.87 5.85
CA LEU A 80 -13.73 -12.92 6.81
C LEU A 80 -13.37 -12.34 8.18
N LEU A 81 -12.43 -11.40 8.23
CA LEU A 81 -11.98 -10.83 9.51
C LEU A 81 -13.10 -10.11 10.24
N ALA A 82 -14.00 -9.44 9.52
CA ALA A 82 -15.15 -8.76 10.10
C ALA A 82 -16.10 -9.72 10.84
N THR A 83 -16.23 -10.97 10.39
CA THR A 83 -17.01 -12.01 11.12
C THR A 83 -16.46 -12.31 12.51
N HIS A 84 -15.18 -12.02 12.74
CA HIS A 84 -14.50 -12.17 14.02
C HIS A 84 -14.32 -10.83 14.76
N GLY A 85 -14.94 -9.75 14.28
CA GLY A 85 -14.77 -8.41 14.84
C GLY A 85 -13.36 -7.86 14.66
N GLN A 86 -12.65 -8.30 13.62
CA GLN A 86 -11.25 -7.97 13.36
C GLN A 86 -11.11 -7.25 12.03
N GLU A 87 -10.05 -6.46 11.91
CA GLU A 87 -9.64 -5.82 10.67
C GLU A 87 -8.12 -5.90 10.51
N CYS A 88 -7.67 -5.73 9.28
CA CYS A 88 -6.25 -5.68 8.90
C CYS A 88 -5.90 -4.30 8.33
N PRO A 89 -4.61 -3.96 8.16
CA PRO A 89 -4.19 -2.64 7.69
C PRO A 89 -4.44 -2.41 6.20
N ILE A 90 -4.75 -3.47 5.45
CA ILE A 90 -4.98 -3.43 4.02
C ILE A 90 -6.46 -3.19 3.80
N GLU A 91 -6.82 -1.92 3.70
CA GLU A 91 -8.21 -1.53 3.46
C GLU A 91 -8.59 -1.78 1.99
N PRO A 92 -9.82 -2.23 1.72
CA PRO A 92 -10.39 -2.19 0.37
C PRO A 92 -10.36 -0.77 -0.18
N LEU A 93 -9.96 -0.61 -1.44
CA LEU A 93 -10.09 0.66 -2.15
C LEU A 93 -11.27 0.59 -3.11
N ALA A 94 -12.02 1.69 -3.22
CA ALA A 94 -13.17 1.75 -4.12
C ALA A 94 -12.74 1.47 -5.58
N GLY A 95 -13.50 0.58 -6.23
CA GLY A 95 -13.57 0.47 -7.69
C GLY A 95 -12.82 -0.69 -8.34
N HIS A 96 -11.87 -1.38 -7.70
CA HIS A 96 -11.11 -2.47 -8.37
C HIS A 96 -10.69 -3.55 -7.38
N GLY A 97 -10.88 -4.83 -7.77
CA GLY A 97 -10.42 -5.98 -6.98
C GLY A 97 -8.91 -5.96 -6.83
N SER A 98 -8.44 -5.74 -5.61
CA SER A 98 -7.00 -5.77 -5.29
C SER A 98 -6.69 -7.01 -4.48
N THR A 99 -5.49 -7.57 -4.68
CA THR A 99 -5.03 -8.73 -3.90
C THR A 99 -4.13 -8.26 -2.77
N VAL A 100 -4.09 -9.04 -1.70
CA VAL A 100 -3.25 -8.76 -0.52
C VAL A 100 -1.78 -8.55 -0.91
N GLY A 101 -1.23 -9.42 -1.76
CA GLY A 101 0.13 -9.31 -2.27
C GLY A 101 0.37 -8.06 -3.10
N GLY A 102 -0.58 -7.67 -3.96
CA GLY A 102 -0.48 -6.45 -4.76
C GLY A 102 -0.49 -5.18 -3.90
N ARG A 103 -1.32 -5.14 -2.85
CA ARG A 103 -1.38 -4.02 -1.90
C ARG A 103 -0.09 -3.89 -1.10
N LEU A 104 0.49 -5.01 -0.69
CA LEU A 104 1.79 -5.03 -0.01
C LEU A 104 2.92 -4.61 -0.95
N ALA A 105 2.99 -5.17 -2.16
CA ALA A 105 4.03 -4.85 -3.13
C ALA A 105 4.02 -3.37 -3.53
N THR A 106 2.84 -2.76 -3.62
CA THR A 106 2.68 -1.32 -3.96
C THR A 106 2.76 -0.39 -2.75
N ALA A 107 2.64 -0.94 -1.53
CA ALA A 107 2.48 -0.19 -0.27
C ALA A 107 1.41 0.91 -0.36
N LEU A 108 0.35 0.64 -1.12
CA LEU A 108 -0.75 1.58 -1.23
C LEU A 108 -1.57 1.58 0.08
N ALA A 109 -1.90 2.75 0.60
CA ALA A 109 -2.46 2.91 1.95
C ALA A 109 -3.50 4.03 1.95
N GLY A 110 -4.50 3.87 2.81
CA GLY A 110 -5.61 4.81 2.98
C GLY A 110 -5.33 5.87 4.05
N PRO A 111 -6.31 6.74 4.32
CA PRO A 111 -6.18 7.84 5.27
C PRO A 111 -5.93 7.37 6.71
N ARG A 112 -6.32 6.13 7.06
CA ARG A 112 -6.09 5.53 8.38
C ARG A 112 -4.64 5.23 8.71
N GLN A 113 -3.74 5.39 7.75
CA GLN A 113 -2.30 5.22 7.95
C GLN A 113 -1.75 6.12 9.07
N LEU A 114 -2.39 7.26 9.38
CA LEU A 114 -1.99 8.14 10.47
C LEU A 114 -2.00 7.42 11.83
N GLN A 115 -3.08 6.70 12.14
CA GLN A 115 -3.22 5.98 13.41
C GLN A 115 -2.70 4.54 13.33
N ALA A 116 -3.00 3.85 12.23
CA ALA A 116 -2.68 2.45 12.04
C ALA A 116 -1.19 2.23 11.73
N GLY A 117 -0.47 3.23 11.26
CA GLY A 117 0.91 3.09 10.78
C GLY A 117 0.99 2.54 9.36
N ARG A 118 2.21 2.24 8.88
CA ARG A 118 2.44 1.80 7.50
C ARG A 118 2.09 0.33 7.37
N VAL A 119 1.59 -0.09 6.21
CA VAL A 119 1.23 -1.50 5.96
C VAL A 119 2.38 -2.49 6.26
N ARG A 120 3.63 -2.10 6.02
CA ARG A 120 4.83 -2.90 6.34
C ARG A 120 4.99 -3.20 7.84
N ASP A 121 4.46 -2.34 8.71
CA ASP A 121 4.59 -2.48 10.17
C ASP A 121 3.62 -3.55 10.72
N TRP A 122 2.75 -4.09 9.85
CA TRP A 122 1.78 -5.13 10.16
C TRP A 122 2.11 -6.49 9.56
N VAL A 123 3.11 -6.55 8.69
CA VAL A 123 3.59 -7.81 8.12
C VAL A 123 4.50 -8.47 9.14
N LEU A 124 4.07 -9.61 9.67
CA LEU A 124 4.86 -10.41 10.60
C LEU A 124 5.82 -11.35 9.86
N ARG A 125 5.33 -11.95 8.77
CA ARG A 125 6.08 -12.89 7.94
C ARG A 125 5.73 -12.72 6.48
N VAL A 126 6.71 -12.93 5.61
CA VAL A 126 6.52 -13.04 4.17
C VAL A 126 7.18 -14.32 3.65
N ARG A 127 6.52 -14.98 2.70
CA ARG A 127 7.11 -16.02 1.88
C ARG A 127 7.19 -15.52 0.45
N LEU A 128 8.38 -15.58 -0.14
CA LEU A 128 8.67 -15.05 -1.45
C LEU A 128 9.45 -16.04 -2.32
N VAL A 129 9.23 -15.98 -3.62
CA VAL A 129 10.04 -16.68 -4.64
C VAL A 129 10.97 -15.64 -5.27
N THR A 130 12.28 -15.79 -5.08
CA THR A 130 13.29 -14.90 -5.67
C THR A 130 13.44 -15.14 -7.17
N ALA A 131 14.10 -14.22 -7.88
CA ALA A 131 14.25 -14.29 -9.34
C ALA A 131 14.93 -15.57 -9.84
N ASP A 132 15.71 -16.24 -8.99
CA ASP A 132 16.37 -17.53 -9.22
C ASP A 132 15.54 -18.75 -8.80
N GLY A 133 14.26 -18.57 -8.51
CA GLY A 133 13.33 -19.64 -8.17
C GLY A 133 13.47 -20.17 -6.74
N ARG A 134 14.31 -19.58 -5.89
CA ARG A 134 14.42 -20.01 -4.49
C ARG A 134 13.24 -19.50 -3.68
N VAL A 135 12.69 -20.38 -2.84
CA VAL A 135 11.64 -20.02 -1.90
C VAL A 135 12.29 -19.56 -0.59
N ALA A 136 12.13 -18.28 -0.28
CA ALA A 136 12.60 -17.67 0.97
C ALA A 136 11.41 -17.39 1.90
N THR A 137 11.59 -17.64 3.19
CA THR A 137 10.66 -17.25 4.24
C THR A 137 11.38 -16.33 5.21
N ALA A 138 10.74 -15.24 5.59
CA ALA A 138 11.32 -14.25 6.47
C ALA A 138 10.30 -13.70 7.45
N GLY A 139 10.77 -13.39 8.67
CA GLY A 139 9.93 -13.03 9.79
C GLY A 139 9.34 -14.24 10.51
N GLY A 140 8.59 -13.96 11.56
CA GLY A 140 7.97 -14.96 12.43
C GLY A 140 6.47 -14.73 12.54
N VAL A 141 5.78 -15.67 13.19
CA VAL A 141 4.36 -15.48 13.56
C VAL A 141 4.21 -14.74 14.90
N THR A 142 5.32 -14.45 15.58
CA THR A 142 5.36 -13.80 16.89
C THR A 142 5.63 -12.31 16.77
N VAL A 143 5.04 -11.52 17.68
CA VAL A 143 5.20 -10.05 17.72
C VAL A 143 6.64 -9.61 17.94
N LYS A 144 7.44 -10.41 18.64
CA LYS A 144 8.89 -10.21 18.78
C LYS A 144 9.61 -11.20 17.88
N ASP A 145 10.27 -10.66 16.87
CA ASP A 145 11.28 -11.34 16.08
C ASP A 145 12.47 -10.39 15.95
N VAL A 146 13.64 -10.83 16.43
CA VAL A 146 14.90 -10.06 16.42
C VAL A 146 15.99 -10.77 15.63
N THR A 147 15.61 -11.75 14.80
CA THR A 147 16.56 -12.59 14.08
C THR A 147 16.64 -12.21 12.60
N GLY A 148 17.86 -11.96 12.12
CA GLY A 148 18.12 -11.71 10.71
C GLY A 148 17.66 -10.33 10.21
N TYR A 149 17.60 -10.20 8.88
CA TYR A 149 17.16 -8.99 8.20
C TYR A 149 15.65 -8.99 8.00
N ASP A 150 15.04 -7.80 8.12
CA ASP A 150 13.61 -7.60 7.94
C ASP A 150 13.24 -7.57 6.45
N LEU A 151 13.14 -8.77 5.85
CA LEU A 151 12.71 -8.91 4.45
C LEU A 151 11.21 -8.60 4.28
N CYS A 152 10.41 -8.60 5.35
CA CYS A 152 9.02 -8.15 5.31
C CYS A 152 8.94 -6.67 4.89
N ARG A 153 9.76 -5.82 5.51
CA ARG A 153 9.88 -4.41 5.13
C ARG A 153 10.51 -4.20 3.76
N LEU A 154 11.41 -5.08 3.33
CA LEU A 154 12.00 -5.01 1.99
C LEU A 154 10.99 -5.37 0.90
N ALA A 155 10.19 -6.42 1.11
CA ALA A 155 9.17 -6.87 0.15
C ALA A 155 8.01 -5.87 0.02
N THR A 156 7.64 -5.21 1.12
CA THR A 156 6.57 -4.22 1.12
C THR A 156 6.99 -2.94 0.41
N GLY A 157 6.27 -2.54 -0.64
CA GLY A 157 6.64 -1.39 -1.46
C GLY A 157 7.76 -1.67 -2.46
N SER A 158 8.13 -2.94 -2.66
CA SER A 158 9.14 -3.37 -3.63
C SER A 158 8.67 -3.39 -5.08
N TRP A 159 7.36 -3.31 -5.32
CA TRP A 159 6.75 -3.47 -6.65
C TRP A 159 7.13 -4.79 -7.33
N GLY A 160 7.43 -5.84 -6.56
CA GLY A 160 7.82 -7.15 -7.07
C GLY A 160 9.29 -7.28 -7.49
N THR A 161 10.10 -6.24 -7.31
CA THR A 161 11.52 -6.22 -7.75
C THR A 161 12.48 -7.03 -6.87
N VAL A 162 12.00 -7.55 -5.73
CA VAL A 162 12.81 -8.36 -4.79
C VAL A 162 12.34 -9.83 -4.73
N GLY A 163 11.29 -10.16 -5.49
CA GLY A 163 10.69 -11.50 -5.55
C GLY A 163 9.16 -11.47 -5.65
N VAL A 164 8.60 -12.62 -6.01
CA VAL A 164 7.16 -12.87 -6.05
C VAL A 164 6.67 -13.16 -4.63
N ILE A 165 5.83 -12.28 -4.05
CA ILE A 165 5.19 -12.55 -2.76
C ILE A 165 4.18 -13.69 -2.97
N ALA A 166 4.33 -14.78 -2.24
CA ALA A 166 3.47 -15.95 -2.31
C ALA A 166 2.49 -16.03 -1.14
N GLU A 167 2.98 -15.77 0.08
CA GLU A 167 2.19 -15.85 1.31
C GLU A 167 2.60 -14.72 2.25
N VAL A 168 1.65 -14.22 3.03
CA VAL A 168 1.90 -13.19 4.02
C VAL A 168 1.20 -13.54 5.32
N THR A 169 1.88 -13.28 6.44
CA THR A 169 1.26 -13.30 7.76
C THR A 169 1.13 -11.85 8.24
N LEU A 170 -0.09 -11.47 8.56
CA LEU A 170 -0.46 -10.12 9.01
C LEU A 170 -0.90 -10.20 10.47
N LYS A 171 -0.48 -9.21 11.26
CA LYS A 171 -1.16 -8.92 12.52
C LYS A 171 -2.50 -8.24 12.22
N LEU A 172 -3.43 -8.35 13.16
CA LEU A 172 -4.79 -7.84 13.10
C LEU A 172 -5.03 -6.86 14.24
N ARG A 173 -6.15 -6.13 14.17
CA ARG A 173 -6.69 -5.42 15.32
C ARG A 173 -8.20 -5.60 15.40
N PRO A 174 -8.82 -5.37 16.57
CA PRO A 174 -10.26 -5.28 16.67
C PRO A 174 -10.82 -4.16 15.78
N ILE A 175 -12.01 -4.38 15.21
CA ILE A 175 -12.79 -3.31 14.59
C ILE A 175 -13.19 -2.31 15.69
N PRO A 176 -12.97 -1.00 15.49
CA PRO A 176 -13.35 -0.01 16.49
C PRO A 176 -14.87 0.01 16.68
N THR A 177 -15.31 0.19 17.94
CA THR A 177 -16.74 0.26 18.29
C THR A 177 -17.46 1.45 17.66
N THR A 178 -16.73 2.52 17.35
CA THR A 178 -17.26 3.71 16.70
C THR A 178 -16.24 4.25 15.71
N SER A 179 -16.72 4.73 14.57
CA SER A 179 -15.93 5.47 13.58
C SER A 179 -16.81 6.58 13.03
N ALA A 180 -16.36 7.83 13.17
CA ALA A 180 -17.11 9.00 12.71
C ALA A 180 -16.18 10.01 12.03
N TRP A 181 -16.74 10.71 11.04
CA TRP A 181 -16.09 11.80 10.35
C TRP A 181 -16.58 13.15 10.87
N PHE A 182 -15.66 14.09 10.93
CA PHE A 182 -15.90 15.44 11.37
C PHE A 182 -15.17 16.44 10.47
N THR A 183 -15.58 17.71 10.55
CA THR A 183 -14.95 18.83 9.86
C THR A 183 -14.67 19.99 10.82
N THR A 184 -13.76 20.88 10.42
CA THR A 184 -13.40 22.10 11.15
C THR A 184 -12.75 23.12 10.22
N ASP A 185 -12.87 24.41 10.58
CA ASP A 185 -12.16 25.53 9.95
C ASP A 185 -10.77 25.77 10.55
N ARG A 186 -10.43 25.05 11.64
CA ARG A 186 -9.14 25.16 12.32
C ARG A 186 -8.02 24.61 11.43
N PRO A 187 -6.80 25.17 11.53
CA PRO A 187 -5.68 24.68 10.75
C PRO A 187 -5.28 23.26 11.18
N ALA A 188 -4.93 22.43 10.20
CA ALA A 188 -4.61 21.01 10.40
C ALA A 188 -3.51 20.75 11.44
N SER A 189 -2.53 21.65 11.55
CA SER A 189 -1.45 21.56 12.53
C SER A 189 -1.94 21.67 13.98
N ARG A 190 -2.97 22.48 14.24
CA ARG A 190 -3.59 22.61 15.58
C ARG A 190 -4.40 21.36 15.90
N VAL A 191 -5.21 20.92 14.95
CA VAL A 191 -6.02 19.69 15.07
C VAL A 191 -5.13 18.49 15.40
N LEU A 192 -4.03 18.30 14.67
CA LEU A 192 -3.07 17.22 14.93
C LEU A 192 -2.35 17.31 16.28
N ALA A 193 -2.09 18.53 16.78
CA ALA A 193 -1.41 18.72 18.04
C ALA A 193 -2.33 18.54 19.27
N GLU A 194 -3.63 18.78 19.10
CA GLU A 194 -4.61 18.75 20.19
C GLU A 194 -5.37 17.42 20.28
N LEU A 195 -5.54 16.69 19.17
CA LEU A 195 -6.20 15.39 19.16
C LEU A 195 -5.30 14.26 19.64
N TYR A 196 -5.89 13.31 20.35
CA TYR A 196 -5.21 12.09 20.78
C TYR A 196 -5.43 10.98 19.74
N ARG A 197 -4.37 10.69 18.96
CA ARG A 197 -4.33 9.60 17.96
C ARG A 197 -5.55 9.57 17.01
N PRO A 198 -5.85 10.66 16.28
CA PRO A 198 -6.92 10.66 15.28
C PRO A 198 -6.67 9.58 14.22
N ALA A 199 -7.71 8.88 13.80
CA ALA A 199 -7.62 7.83 12.79
C ALA A 199 -7.12 8.39 11.46
N ALA A 200 -7.63 9.56 11.06
CA ALA A 200 -7.18 10.29 9.89
C ALA A 200 -7.36 11.81 10.08
N VAL A 201 -6.49 12.58 9.42
CA VAL A 201 -6.68 14.01 9.18
C VAL A 201 -6.42 14.26 7.70
N VAL A 202 -7.44 14.70 6.97
CA VAL A 202 -7.43 14.85 5.51
C VAL A 202 -7.71 16.31 5.16
N ASN A 203 -6.73 16.98 4.56
CA ASN A 203 -6.90 18.29 3.97
C ASN A 203 -7.29 18.13 2.50
N SER A 204 -8.51 18.50 2.12
CA SER A 204 -9.00 18.43 0.74
C SER A 204 -9.42 19.81 0.22
N ASP A 205 -9.78 19.86 -1.06
CA ASP A 205 -10.41 21.01 -1.70
C ASP A 205 -11.79 21.39 -1.12
N GLU A 206 -12.44 20.44 -0.42
CA GLU A 206 -13.70 20.65 0.29
C GLU A 206 -13.52 21.18 1.73
N GLY A 207 -12.30 21.07 2.29
CA GLY A 207 -11.97 21.52 3.65
C GLY A 207 -11.14 20.51 4.44
N LEU A 208 -11.09 20.70 5.76
CA LEU A 208 -10.38 19.78 6.65
C LEU A 208 -11.34 18.75 7.25
N PHE A 209 -11.01 17.48 7.08
CA PHE A 209 -11.77 16.34 7.59
C PHE A 209 -10.94 15.55 8.60
N VAL A 210 -11.59 15.12 9.66
CA VAL A 210 -10.99 14.33 10.75
C VAL A 210 -11.81 13.07 10.93
N ARG A 211 -11.15 11.92 10.94
CA ARG A 211 -11.77 10.66 11.34
C ARG A 211 -11.32 10.32 12.76
N LEU A 212 -12.28 10.09 13.64
CA LEU A 212 -12.04 9.55 14.97
C LEU A 212 -12.62 8.14 15.05
N GLU A 213 -11.87 7.26 15.70
CA GLU A 213 -12.25 5.87 15.97
C GLU A 213 -12.10 5.59 17.47
N GLU A 214 -12.47 4.37 17.90
CA GLU A 214 -12.42 3.84 19.28
C GLU A 214 -13.77 3.91 20.02
N HIS A 215 -13.76 4.18 21.34
CA HIS A 215 -14.95 4.18 22.19
C HIS A 215 -15.83 5.42 21.92
N PRO A 216 -17.17 5.29 21.90
CA PRO A 216 -18.08 6.40 21.61
C PRO A 216 -17.81 7.65 22.46
N ASP A 217 -17.60 7.47 23.77
CA ASP A 217 -17.36 8.58 24.70
C ASP A 217 -16.05 9.33 24.39
N ASP A 218 -15.00 8.60 23.99
CA ASP A 218 -13.72 9.21 23.63
C ASP A 218 -13.83 10.00 22.32
N VAL A 219 -14.59 9.48 21.35
CA VAL A 219 -14.86 10.17 20.08
C VAL A 219 -15.61 11.48 20.34
N VAL A 220 -16.67 11.44 21.15
CA VAL A 220 -17.47 12.63 21.51
C VAL A 220 -16.63 13.63 22.29
N ALA A 221 -15.88 13.18 23.29
CA ALA A 221 -15.05 14.06 24.13
C ALA A 221 -13.95 14.75 23.32
N GLN A 222 -13.26 14.02 22.44
CA GLN A 222 -12.21 14.59 21.59
C GLN A 222 -12.79 15.58 20.55
N ALA A 223 -13.91 15.23 19.92
CA ALA A 223 -14.59 16.13 19.00
C ALA A 223 -15.00 17.44 19.69
N ALA A 224 -15.60 17.36 20.88
CA ALA A 224 -15.98 18.53 21.67
C ALA A 224 -14.78 19.37 22.12
N ALA A 225 -13.68 18.74 22.54
CA ALA A 225 -12.49 19.44 23.02
C ALA A 225 -11.82 20.31 21.95
N VAL A 226 -11.87 19.88 20.68
CA VAL A 226 -11.24 20.60 19.56
C VAL A 226 -12.24 21.47 18.78
N GLY A 227 -13.54 21.30 19.03
CA GLY A 227 -14.61 22.03 18.34
C GLY A 227 -14.92 21.47 16.95
N LEU A 228 -14.88 20.15 16.81
CA LEU A 228 -15.18 19.46 15.55
C LEU A 228 -16.70 19.35 15.33
N SER A 229 -17.14 19.49 14.09
CA SER A 229 -18.55 19.34 13.68
C SER A 229 -18.73 18.04 12.91
N SER A 230 -19.84 17.32 13.12
CA SER A 230 -20.13 16.07 12.38
C SER A 230 -20.17 16.33 10.87
N ALA A 231 -19.61 15.42 10.08
CA ALA A 231 -19.59 15.50 8.63
C ALA A 231 -19.63 14.11 7.98
N ASP A 232 -19.99 14.07 6.71
CA ASP A 232 -19.78 12.88 5.88
C ASP A 232 -18.29 12.72 5.53
N PRO A 233 -17.84 11.51 5.12
CA PRO A 233 -16.48 11.29 4.65
C PRO A 233 -16.14 12.20 3.45
N PRO A 234 -14.88 12.69 3.33
CA PRO A 234 -14.48 13.48 2.19
C PRO A 234 -14.47 12.67 0.89
N THR A 235 -14.70 13.35 -0.23
CA THR A 235 -14.44 12.76 -1.55
C THR A 235 -12.94 12.54 -1.72
N LEU A 236 -12.52 11.31 -2.06
CA LEU A 236 -11.13 10.98 -2.32
C LEU A 236 -10.87 10.86 -3.83
N PRO A 237 -10.03 11.71 -4.43
CA PRO A 237 -9.62 11.53 -5.81
C PRO A 237 -8.94 10.19 -6.04
N THR A 238 -9.12 9.61 -7.22
CA THR A 238 -8.62 8.26 -7.54
C THR A 238 -7.65 8.22 -8.72
N THR A 239 -7.37 9.38 -9.34
CA THR A 239 -6.61 9.47 -10.58
C THR A 239 -5.10 9.34 -10.38
N ALA A 240 -4.57 9.92 -9.30
CA ALA A 240 -3.15 9.82 -8.98
C ALA A 240 -2.90 9.88 -7.47
N ARG A 241 -1.71 9.42 -7.09
CA ARG A 241 -1.20 9.50 -5.73
C ARG A 241 0.20 10.09 -5.73
N ALA A 242 0.36 11.22 -5.08
CA ALA A 242 1.64 11.77 -4.71
C ALA A 242 2.07 11.32 -3.29
N ALA A 243 3.38 11.19 -3.09
CA ALA A 243 3.99 11.00 -1.78
C ALA A 243 5.18 11.95 -1.64
N VAL A 244 5.20 12.73 -0.56
CA VAL A 244 6.23 13.72 -0.20
C VAL A 244 6.61 13.53 1.27
N ASP A 245 7.64 14.24 1.75
CA ASP A 245 7.89 14.31 3.19
C ASP A 245 6.63 14.88 3.90
N PRO A 246 6.16 14.28 5.02
CA PRO A 246 4.99 14.77 5.75
C PRO A 246 5.05 16.25 6.10
N ALA A 247 6.25 16.80 6.39
CA ALA A 247 6.44 18.21 6.69
C ALA A 247 6.24 19.12 5.48
N ARG A 248 6.42 18.59 4.26
CA ARG A 248 6.27 19.31 2.98
C ARG A 248 4.87 19.16 2.37
N LEU A 249 3.99 18.32 2.94
CA LEU A 249 2.67 18.05 2.37
C LEU A 249 1.81 19.31 2.20
N ALA A 250 1.87 20.24 3.17
CA ALA A 250 1.12 21.48 3.10
C ALA A 250 1.45 22.30 1.84
N GLU A 251 2.72 22.32 1.41
CA GLU A 251 3.15 23.00 0.19
C GLU A 251 2.56 22.38 -1.07
N LEU A 252 2.39 21.04 -1.09
CA LEU A 252 1.77 20.35 -2.20
C LEU A 252 0.26 20.63 -2.26
N THR A 253 -0.44 20.56 -1.12
CA THR A 253 -1.88 20.79 -1.07
C THR A 253 -2.25 22.24 -1.35
N SER A 254 -1.45 23.21 -0.86
CA SER A 254 -1.67 24.63 -1.18
C SER A 254 -1.44 24.92 -2.66
N TRP A 255 -0.45 24.28 -3.28
CA TRP A 255 -0.24 24.37 -4.73
C TRP A 255 -1.42 23.78 -5.51
N ALA A 256 -1.88 22.58 -5.14
CA ALA A 256 -3.01 21.91 -5.79
C ALA A 256 -4.29 22.75 -5.70
N GLN A 257 -4.57 23.34 -4.52
CA GLN A 257 -5.67 24.28 -4.30
C GLN A 257 -5.57 25.48 -5.26
N ALA A 258 -4.39 26.12 -5.34
CA ALA A 258 -4.18 27.29 -6.21
C ALA A 258 -4.31 26.94 -7.70
N ALA A 259 -3.95 25.72 -8.08
CA ALA A 259 -4.10 25.18 -9.42
C ALA A 259 -5.51 24.64 -9.72
N ALA A 260 -6.45 24.70 -8.77
CA ALA A 260 -7.79 24.12 -8.86
C ALA A 260 -7.79 22.61 -9.22
N ILE A 261 -6.78 21.88 -8.76
CA ILE A 261 -6.64 20.43 -8.94
C ILE A 261 -7.33 19.75 -7.75
N PRO A 262 -8.35 18.89 -7.95
CA PRO A 262 -8.97 18.14 -6.86
C PRO A 262 -7.94 17.33 -6.08
N TYR A 263 -7.94 17.43 -4.75
CA TYR A 263 -6.91 16.78 -3.93
C TYR A 263 -7.43 16.32 -2.57
N ALA A 264 -6.76 15.32 -2.00
CA ALA A 264 -6.94 14.91 -0.61
C ALA A 264 -5.58 14.55 0.01
N GLY A 265 -5.05 15.46 0.84
CA GLY A 265 -3.78 15.32 1.54
C GLY A 265 -3.93 14.70 2.92
N PHE A 266 -3.26 13.57 3.16
CA PHE A 266 -3.25 12.86 4.44
C PHE A 266 -2.19 13.46 5.37
N VAL A 267 -2.64 14.35 6.25
CA VAL A 267 -1.78 15.15 7.13
C VAL A 267 -1.08 14.24 8.16
N GLY A 268 0.22 14.47 8.37
CA GLY A 268 1.08 13.61 9.19
C GLY A 268 1.59 12.34 8.48
N VAL A 269 1.07 12.02 7.29
CA VAL A 269 1.48 10.84 6.51
C VAL A 269 2.34 11.20 5.30
N GLY A 270 2.10 12.37 4.68
CA GLY A 270 2.83 12.81 3.49
C GLY A 270 2.31 12.21 2.18
N VAL A 271 1.04 11.79 2.14
CA VAL A 271 0.38 11.26 0.93
C VAL A 271 -0.67 12.26 0.47
N CYS A 272 -0.77 12.48 -0.85
CA CYS A 272 -1.80 13.30 -1.45
C CYS A 272 -2.45 12.54 -2.61
N LEU A 273 -3.75 12.31 -2.55
CA LEU A 273 -4.52 11.83 -3.69
C LEU A 273 -4.90 13.01 -4.57
N LEU A 274 -4.85 12.85 -5.88
CA LEU A 274 -5.03 13.90 -6.87
C LEU A 274 -5.99 13.43 -7.95
N GLY A 275 -6.84 14.35 -8.42
CA GLY A 275 -7.70 14.18 -9.58
C GLY A 275 -7.30 15.15 -10.69
N GLY A 276 -7.66 14.86 -11.93
CA GLY A 276 -7.44 15.79 -13.05
C GLY A 276 -7.10 15.09 -14.36
N ASP A 277 -6.90 15.90 -15.39
CA ASP A 277 -6.45 15.45 -16.71
C ASP A 277 -4.93 15.20 -16.73
N PRO A 278 -4.38 14.64 -17.83
CA PRO A 278 -2.94 14.35 -17.90
C PRO A 278 -2.03 15.55 -17.68
N ASP A 279 -2.41 16.76 -18.11
CA ASP A 279 -1.59 17.96 -17.97
C ASP A 279 -1.50 18.40 -16.50
N ALA A 280 -2.63 18.39 -15.78
CA ALA A 280 -2.67 18.63 -14.35
C ALA A 280 -1.82 17.63 -13.55
N LEU A 281 -1.88 16.35 -13.93
CA LEU A 281 -1.10 15.29 -13.29
C LEU A 281 0.40 15.40 -13.59
N ALA A 282 0.78 15.82 -14.80
CA ALA A 282 2.17 16.11 -15.15
C ALA A 282 2.75 17.21 -14.27
N ALA A 283 2.01 18.33 -14.14
CA ALA A 283 2.39 19.44 -13.27
C ALA A 283 2.46 19.02 -11.79
N ALA A 284 1.53 18.19 -11.33
CA ALA A 284 1.56 17.64 -9.97
C ALA A 284 2.77 16.72 -9.74
N GLY A 285 3.17 15.97 -10.76
CA GLY A 285 4.37 15.15 -10.73
C GLY A 285 5.65 15.97 -10.64
N GLU A 286 5.73 17.08 -11.36
CA GLU A 286 6.82 18.07 -11.24
C GLU A 286 6.86 18.68 -9.85
N ARG A 287 5.72 19.13 -9.34
CA ARG A 287 5.64 19.72 -8.02
C ARG A 287 6.03 18.73 -6.92
N ALA A 288 5.54 17.50 -6.99
CA ALA A 288 5.92 16.46 -6.04
C ALA A 288 7.43 16.20 -6.07
N ALA A 289 8.05 16.17 -7.26
CA ALA A 289 9.50 15.97 -7.41
C ALA A 289 10.32 17.13 -6.83
N GLU A 290 9.91 18.39 -7.02
CA GLU A 290 10.54 19.56 -6.38
C GLU A 290 10.55 19.47 -4.84
N LEU A 291 9.51 18.85 -4.28
CA LEU A 291 9.39 18.60 -2.84
C LEU A 291 10.13 17.34 -2.37
N GLY A 292 10.92 16.70 -3.25
CA GLY A 292 11.63 15.45 -2.98
C GLY A 292 10.72 14.21 -2.93
N GLY A 293 9.50 14.33 -3.44
CA GLY A 293 8.50 13.27 -3.50
C GLY A 293 8.37 12.61 -4.86
N ARG A 294 7.24 11.94 -5.07
CA ARG A 294 6.90 11.18 -6.28
C ARG A 294 5.42 11.22 -6.56
N LEU A 295 5.03 10.98 -7.80
CA LEU A 295 3.64 10.78 -8.21
C LEU A 295 3.50 9.43 -8.93
N LEU A 296 2.45 8.70 -8.57
CA LEU A 296 1.99 7.49 -9.22
C LEU A 296 0.63 7.79 -9.85
N VAL A 297 0.52 7.63 -11.17
CA VAL A 297 -0.77 7.67 -11.85
C VAL A 297 -1.50 6.37 -11.57
N LEU A 298 -2.76 6.52 -11.19
CA LEU A 298 -3.66 5.43 -10.88
C LEU A 298 -4.75 5.32 -11.95
N ASP A 299 -5.02 6.27 -12.83
CA ASP A 299 -6.03 6.11 -13.89
C ASP A 299 -5.40 5.65 -15.21
N ALA A 300 -6.01 4.62 -15.83
CA ALA A 300 -5.59 4.05 -17.11
C ALA A 300 -5.75 5.04 -18.29
N GLY A 301 -6.67 6.01 -18.19
CA GLY A 301 -6.85 7.05 -19.21
C GLY A 301 -5.71 8.08 -19.27
N ALA A 302 -4.88 8.17 -18.22
CA ALA A 302 -3.76 9.10 -18.10
C ALA A 302 -2.37 8.42 -18.26
N THR A 303 -2.35 7.22 -18.84
CA THR A 303 -1.22 6.28 -18.95
C THR A 303 -0.02 6.76 -19.76
N THR A 304 -0.11 7.90 -20.47
CA THR A 304 1.02 8.44 -21.24
C THR A 304 2.03 9.21 -20.39
N LEU A 305 1.75 9.44 -19.10
CA LEU A 305 2.63 10.17 -18.23
C LEU A 305 3.79 9.29 -17.71
N PRO A 306 5.05 9.75 -17.81
CA PRO A 306 6.17 9.00 -17.30
C PRO A 306 6.09 8.87 -15.78
N MET A 307 6.13 7.64 -15.27
CA MET A 307 6.35 7.37 -13.86
C MET A 307 7.70 7.99 -13.45
N ARG A 308 7.70 8.82 -12.41
CA ARG A 308 8.94 9.41 -11.86
C ARG A 308 9.26 8.75 -10.51
N PRO A 309 9.93 7.59 -10.49
CA PRO A 309 10.40 7.01 -9.24
C PRO A 309 11.48 7.91 -8.63
N PRO A 310 11.67 7.88 -7.30
CA PRO A 310 12.80 8.56 -6.69
C PRO A 310 14.12 7.96 -7.23
N PRO A 311 15.21 8.75 -7.22
CA PRO A 311 16.55 8.20 -7.41
C PRO A 311 16.75 7.07 -6.38
N GLU A 312 17.32 5.96 -6.84
CA GLU A 312 17.52 4.84 -5.92
C GLU A 312 18.65 5.16 -4.97
N ASP A 313 18.44 4.86 -3.69
CA ASP A 313 19.54 4.82 -2.75
C ASP A 313 20.50 3.68 -3.17
N PRO A 314 21.83 3.90 -3.18
CA PRO A 314 22.80 2.90 -3.62
C PRO A 314 22.68 1.55 -2.89
N MET A 315 22.18 1.52 -1.64
CA MET A 315 21.91 0.27 -0.94
C MET A 315 20.79 -0.52 -1.61
N THR A 316 19.71 0.16 -2.04
CA THR A 316 18.56 -0.47 -2.69
C THR A 316 18.96 -1.11 -4.02
N GLU A 317 19.79 -0.42 -4.81
CA GLU A 317 20.36 -0.98 -6.04
C GLU A 317 21.18 -2.24 -5.79
N ARG A 318 22.07 -2.20 -4.78
CA ARG A 318 22.89 -3.35 -4.41
C ARG A 318 22.07 -4.55 -3.95
N VAL A 319 21.03 -4.31 -3.15
CA VAL A 319 20.13 -5.38 -2.67
C VAL A 319 19.36 -5.99 -3.84
N ARG A 320 18.79 -5.18 -4.73
CA ARG A 320 18.10 -5.69 -5.93
C ARG A 320 19.06 -6.48 -6.82
N ALA A 321 20.25 -5.96 -7.08
CA ALA A 321 21.25 -6.65 -7.90
C ALA A 321 21.71 -7.98 -7.29
N ALA A 322 21.71 -8.09 -5.95
CA ALA A 322 22.03 -9.35 -5.27
C ALA A 322 20.88 -10.38 -5.35
N LEU A 323 19.62 -9.93 -5.31
CA LEU A 323 18.43 -10.79 -5.35
C LEU A 323 18.01 -11.17 -6.78
N ASP A 324 18.34 -10.32 -7.76
CA ASP A 324 18.04 -10.51 -9.18
C ASP A 324 19.22 -10.08 -10.06
N PRO A 325 20.32 -10.84 -10.06
CA PRO A 325 21.52 -10.50 -10.83
C PRO A 325 21.30 -10.56 -12.35
N GLN A 326 20.25 -11.26 -12.81
CA GLN A 326 19.90 -11.39 -14.22
C GLN A 326 18.84 -10.38 -14.68
N GLN A 327 18.33 -9.53 -13.77
CA GLN A 327 17.31 -8.51 -14.04
C GLN A 327 16.01 -9.09 -14.65
N ILE A 328 15.62 -10.27 -14.16
CA ILE A 328 14.41 -10.99 -14.57
C ILE A 328 13.16 -10.25 -14.10
N LEU A 329 13.16 -9.66 -12.91
CA LEU A 329 12.00 -8.99 -12.35
C LEU A 329 11.88 -7.57 -12.92
N PHE A 330 10.81 -7.34 -13.69
CA PHE A 330 10.55 -6.06 -14.33
C PHE A 330 10.12 -5.00 -13.29
N ASP A 331 10.87 -3.90 -13.20
CA ASP A 331 10.49 -2.75 -12.38
C ASP A 331 9.56 -1.82 -13.17
N VAL A 332 8.26 -1.94 -12.92
CA VAL A 332 7.23 -1.12 -13.58
C VAL A 332 7.39 0.38 -13.32
N ARG A 333 8.18 0.77 -12.32
CA ARG A 333 8.45 2.19 -12.04
C ARG A 333 9.53 2.76 -12.93
N ARG A 334 10.31 1.91 -13.60
CA ARG A 334 11.44 2.28 -14.46
C ARG A 334 11.35 1.52 -15.78
N PRO A 335 10.32 1.80 -16.62
CA PRO A 335 10.28 1.25 -17.97
C PRO A 335 11.53 1.73 -18.73
N ARG A 336 12.16 0.81 -19.48
CA ARG A 336 13.35 1.10 -20.29
C ARG A 336 13.00 1.78 -21.60
#